data_AF-A0A014LAR5-F1
#
_entry.id   AF-A0A014LAR5-F1
#
_cell.length_a   1.000
_cell.length_b   1.000
_cell.length_c   1.000
_cell.angle_alpha   90.00
_cell.angle_beta   90.00
_cell.angle_gamma   90.00
#
_symmetry.space_group_name_H-M   'P 1'
#
loop_
_entity.id
_entity.type
_entity.pdbx_description
1 polymer ?
#
loop_
_entity_poly.entity_id
_entity_poly.type
_entity_poly.pdbx_seq_one_letter_code
_entity_poly.pdbx_strand_id
1 'polypeptide(L)'
;MPVNWPPRLPRSAATSWYSRSSTDAGALVAVSDAVRLGLLHYVDEGDLARRRYALTSKVAALRDREIASVARSQRLFREFISDCMGDPTTSASLRAELMAAAVVAGHNHVLRRWLRGETADPVAEVDEAMREVLALFPAPGSRPETGGTTVVAFRTGQDLDALLPSLRHLIDSSGEQ
;
A
#
# COMPACT_ATOMS: atom_id res chain seq x y z
N MET A 1 14.12 12.04 19.89
CA MET A 1 12.87 11.51 20.48
C MET A 1 12.18 10.72 19.38
N PRO A 2 11.87 9.42 19.53
CA PRO A 2 11.25 8.68 18.45
C PRO A 2 9.83 9.22 18.27
N VAL A 3 9.47 9.58 17.04
CA VAL A 3 8.09 9.87 16.66
C VAL A 3 7.30 8.60 16.94
N ASN A 4 6.56 8.62 18.05
CA ASN A 4 5.74 7.51 18.51
C ASN A 4 4.49 7.47 17.63
N TRP A 5 4.66 6.96 16.40
CA TRP A 5 3.57 6.61 15.52
C TRP A 5 2.75 5.48 16.18
N PRO A 6 1.42 5.57 16.29
CA PRO A 6 0.66 4.71 17.20
C PRO A 6 0.62 3.27 16.68
N PRO A 7 0.87 2.26 17.53
CA PRO A 7 0.42 0.90 17.29
C PRO A 7 -0.91 0.72 18.01
N ARG A 8 -2.02 0.78 17.25
CA ARG A 8 -3.26 -0.01 17.44
C ARG A 8 -4.38 0.59 16.58
N LEU A 9 -4.63 -0.05 15.45
CA LEU A 9 -5.92 0.07 14.77
C LEU A 9 -7.02 -0.52 15.70
N PRO A 10 -8.20 0.13 15.83
CA PRO A 10 -9.28 -0.37 16.65
C PRO A 10 -9.84 -1.70 16.10
N ARG A 11 -9.85 -2.75 16.95
CA ARG A 11 -10.32 -4.10 16.59
C ARG A 11 -11.83 -4.20 16.30
N SER A 12 -12.62 -3.15 16.56
CA SER A 12 -14.09 -3.20 16.48
C SER A 12 -14.69 -2.81 15.12
N ALA A 13 -13.89 -2.33 14.16
CA ALA A 13 -14.33 -2.17 12.76
C ALA A 13 -14.05 -3.43 11.91
N ALA A 14 -13.44 -4.46 12.49
CA ALA A 14 -12.71 -5.51 11.78
C ALA A 14 -13.54 -6.29 10.74
N THR A 15 -14.82 -6.59 10.96
CA THR A 15 -15.52 -7.58 10.10
C THR A 15 -15.79 -7.09 8.68
N SER A 16 -15.97 -5.77 8.47
CA SER A 16 -16.16 -5.19 7.14
C SER A 16 -14.85 -4.82 6.42
N TRP A 17 -13.76 -4.66 7.16
CA TRP A 17 -12.44 -4.35 6.61
C TRP A 17 -11.66 -5.62 6.25
N TYR A 18 -11.81 -6.68 7.06
CA TYR A 18 -11.09 -7.94 6.90
C TYR A 18 -11.33 -8.60 5.54
N SER A 19 -12.56 -8.52 4.99
CA SER A 19 -12.88 -9.13 3.70
C SER A 19 -12.31 -8.37 2.49
N ARG A 20 -11.92 -7.09 2.66
CA ARG A 20 -11.25 -6.29 1.62
C ARG A 20 -9.72 -6.34 1.75
N SER A 21 -9.19 -6.51 2.95
CA SER A 21 -7.75 -6.59 3.22
C SER A 21 -7.13 -7.97 3.01
N SER A 22 -7.91 -9.02 2.69
CA SER A 22 -7.36 -10.34 2.27
C SER A 22 -6.73 -10.33 0.87
N THR A 23 -6.45 -9.15 0.31
CA THR A 23 -5.79 -8.98 -0.97
C THR A 23 -4.62 -8.00 -0.80
N ASP A 24 -3.54 -8.20 -1.55
CA ASP A 24 -2.38 -7.31 -1.64
C ASP A 24 -2.78 -5.82 -1.71
N ALA A 25 -3.77 -5.51 -2.54
CA ALA A 25 -4.27 -4.15 -2.75
C ALA A 25 -4.92 -3.58 -1.48
N GLY A 26 -5.71 -4.38 -0.75
CA GLY A 26 -6.33 -3.93 0.49
C GLY A 26 -5.33 -3.66 1.61
N ALA A 27 -4.24 -4.45 1.69
CA ALA A 27 -3.15 -4.20 2.64
C ALA A 27 -2.40 -2.90 2.34
N LEU A 28 -2.11 -2.64 1.06
CA LEU A 28 -1.42 -1.43 0.63
C LEU A 28 -2.28 -0.17 0.83
N VAL A 29 -3.59 -0.26 0.60
CA VAL A 29 -4.54 0.82 0.93
C VAL A 29 -4.53 1.14 2.43
N ALA A 30 -4.60 0.12 3.30
CA ALA A 30 -4.58 0.32 4.74
C ALA A 30 -3.28 0.99 5.24
N VAL A 31 -2.14 0.62 4.67
CA VAL A 31 -0.85 1.29 4.97
C VAL A 31 -0.81 2.72 4.43
N SER A 32 -1.40 2.97 3.26
CA SER A 32 -1.53 4.31 2.69
C SER A 32 -2.36 5.24 3.58
N ASP A 33 -3.49 4.74 4.09
CA ASP A 33 -4.32 5.47 5.07
C ASP A 33 -3.55 5.77 6.36
N ALA A 34 -2.75 4.80 6.84
CA ALA A 34 -1.92 5.00 8.02
C ALA A 34 -0.90 6.14 7.81
N VAL A 35 -0.16 6.17 6.70
CA VAL A 35 0.82 7.25 6.48
C VAL A 35 0.16 8.60 6.22
N ARG A 36 -1.06 8.62 5.67
CA ARG A 36 -1.87 9.83 5.55
C ARG A 36 -2.22 10.41 6.93
N LEU A 37 -2.68 9.58 7.85
CA LEU A 37 -2.90 9.99 9.24
C LEU A 37 -1.60 10.51 9.89
N GLY A 38 -0.45 9.93 9.53
CA GLY A 38 0.85 10.37 10.02
C GLY A 38 1.24 11.74 9.57
N LEU A 39 0.94 12.06 8.31
CA LEU A 39 1.15 13.40 7.80
C LEU A 39 0.24 14.40 8.50
N LEU A 40 -1.03 14.06 8.70
CA LEU A 40 -1.99 14.93 9.40
C LEU A 40 -1.53 15.27 10.81
N HIS A 41 -0.94 14.30 11.53
CA HIS A 41 -0.36 14.58 12.85
C HIS A 41 0.77 15.61 12.79
N TYR A 42 1.69 15.52 11.82
CA TYR A 42 2.72 16.54 11.63
C TYR A 42 2.14 17.91 11.27
N VAL A 43 1.12 17.94 10.41
CA VAL A 43 0.45 19.18 10.00
C VAL A 43 -0.22 19.85 11.20
N ASP A 44 -0.89 19.08 12.05
CA ASP A 44 -1.51 19.55 13.30
C ASP A 44 -0.47 20.09 14.30
N GLU A 45 0.69 19.45 14.41
CA GLU A 45 1.82 19.97 15.22
C GLU A 45 2.40 21.30 14.68
N GLY A 46 2.24 21.58 13.39
CA GLY A 46 2.64 22.84 12.75
C GLY A 46 4.10 23.23 13.00
N ASP A 47 4.32 24.40 13.61
CA ASP A 47 5.66 24.96 13.85
C ASP A 47 6.53 24.12 14.80
N LEU A 48 5.91 23.31 15.66
CA LEU A 48 6.66 22.40 16.51
C LEU A 48 7.37 21.33 15.67
N ALA A 49 6.66 20.73 14.70
CA ALA A 49 7.22 19.78 13.76
C ALA A 49 8.34 20.41 12.92
N ARG A 50 8.14 21.63 12.42
CA ARG A 50 9.15 22.39 11.65
C ARG A 50 10.43 22.65 12.45
N ARG A 51 10.30 23.09 13.71
CA ARG A 51 11.45 23.30 14.60
C ARG A 51 12.20 22.00 14.89
N ARG A 52 11.46 20.90 15.13
CA ARG A 52 12.05 19.56 15.34
C ARG A 52 12.85 19.12 14.11
N TYR A 53 12.29 19.29 12.91
CA TYR A 53 12.97 18.99 11.65
C TYR A 53 14.23 19.85 11.46
N ALA A 54 14.16 21.16 11.72
CA ALA A 54 15.31 22.05 11.62
C ALA A 54 16.47 21.61 12.52
N LEU A 55 16.18 21.18 13.76
CA LEU A 55 17.19 20.64 14.68
C LEU A 55 17.75 19.30 14.20
N THR A 56 16.88 18.33 13.88
CA THR A 56 17.29 16.99 13.39
C THR A 56 18.11 17.07 12.12
N SER A 57 17.82 18.04 11.24
CA SER A 57 18.55 18.23 9.98
C SER A 57 20.00 18.71 10.19
N LYS A 58 20.31 19.34 11.33
CA LYS A 58 21.64 19.91 11.63
C LYS A 58 22.50 19.04 12.56
N VAL A 59 21.88 18.16 13.35
CA VAL A 59 22.57 17.34 14.36
C VAL A 59 22.67 15.89 13.89
N ALA A 60 23.89 15.42 13.57
CA ALA A 60 24.13 14.08 13.03
C ALA A 60 23.53 12.96 13.89
N ALA A 61 23.75 12.97 15.20
CA ALA A 61 23.21 11.95 16.12
C ALA A 61 21.66 11.89 16.13
N LEU A 62 20.99 13.03 15.90
CA LEU A 62 19.53 13.04 15.77
C LEU A 62 19.08 12.49 14.42
N ARG A 63 19.82 12.79 13.34
CA ARG A 63 19.56 12.24 12.01
C ARG A 63 19.69 10.72 11.98
N ASP A 64 20.71 10.17 12.63
CA ASP A 64 20.92 8.71 12.70
C ASP A 64 19.76 8.04 13.46
N ARG A 65 19.31 8.66 14.55
CA ARG A 65 18.13 8.19 15.28
C ARG A 65 16.86 8.25 14.44
N GLU A 66 16.72 9.27 13.60
CA GLU A 66 15.59 9.41 12.70
C GLU A 66 15.59 8.33 11.62
N ILE A 67 16.74 8.08 10.98
CA ILE A 67 16.93 6.99 10.01
C ILE A 67 16.53 5.65 10.64
N ALA A 68 17.00 5.37 11.86
CA ALA A 68 16.63 4.16 12.58
C ALA A 68 15.12 4.08 12.89
N SER A 69 14.44 5.22 13.08
CA SER A 69 13.00 5.28 13.33
C SER A 69 12.19 5.04 12.06
N VAL A 70 12.62 5.59 10.93
CA VAL A 70 12.06 5.31 9.60
C VAL A 70 12.21 3.82 9.26
N ALA A 71 13.38 3.24 9.47
CA ALA A 71 13.63 1.82 9.22
C ALA A 71 12.72 0.91 10.07
N ARG A 72 12.48 1.25 11.34
CA ARG A 72 11.52 0.53 12.19
C ARG A 72 10.09 0.63 11.65
N SER A 73 9.68 1.78 11.16
CA SER A 73 8.33 1.99 10.61
C SER A 73 8.13 1.20 9.32
N GLN A 74 9.12 1.22 8.41
CA GLN A 74 9.10 0.40 7.19
C GLN A 74 8.97 -1.09 7.53
N ARG A 75 9.72 -1.57 8.52
CA ARG A 75 9.62 -2.95 9.00
C ARG A 75 8.21 -3.31 9.47
N LEU A 76 7.55 -2.44 10.23
CA LEU A 76 6.18 -2.67 10.70
C LEU A 76 5.18 -2.73 9.53
N PHE A 77 5.31 -1.85 8.55
CA PHE A 77 4.45 -1.88 7.36
C PHE A 77 4.65 -3.14 6.54
N ARG A 78 5.91 -3.56 6.35
CA ARG A 78 6.21 -4.83 5.68
C ARG A 78 5.59 -6.00 6.42
N GLU A 79 5.78 -6.10 7.74
CA GLU A 79 5.21 -7.18 8.56
C GLU A 79 3.68 -7.21 8.43
N PHE A 80 3.02 -6.05 8.53
CA PHE A 80 1.57 -5.95 8.34
C PHE A 80 1.11 -6.39 6.93
N ILE A 81 1.81 -5.95 5.88
CA ILE A 81 1.47 -6.32 4.49
C ILE A 81 1.67 -7.82 4.28
N SER A 82 2.78 -8.38 4.74
CA SER A 82 3.08 -9.81 4.68
C SER A 82 2.01 -10.64 5.40
N ASP A 83 1.59 -10.22 6.59
CA ASP A 83 0.53 -10.90 7.34
C ASP A 83 -0.82 -10.88 6.59
N CYS A 84 -1.13 -9.78 5.90
CA CYS A 84 -2.35 -9.65 5.10
C CYS A 84 -2.33 -10.50 3.82
N MET A 85 -1.15 -10.66 3.20
CA MET A 85 -0.98 -11.50 2.00
C MET A 85 -1.17 -12.98 2.31
N GLY A 86 -0.79 -13.44 3.52
CA GLY A 86 -0.95 -14.83 3.94
C GLY A 86 -0.13 -15.87 3.14
N ASP A 87 0.69 -15.42 2.18
CA ASP A 87 1.55 -16.25 1.35
C ASP A 87 3.01 -16.21 1.86
N PRO A 88 3.58 -17.34 2.30
CA PRO A 88 4.97 -17.40 2.76
C PRO A 88 6.00 -17.46 1.62
N THR A 89 5.62 -17.30 0.35
CA THR A 89 6.59 -17.32 -0.76
C THR A 89 7.61 -16.18 -0.68
N THR A 90 8.83 -16.43 -1.17
CA THR A 90 9.87 -15.41 -1.31
C THR A 90 9.41 -14.23 -2.17
N SER A 91 8.56 -14.48 -3.17
CA SER A 91 8.03 -13.42 -4.04
C SER A 91 7.05 -12.50 -3.30
N ALA A 92 6.13 -13.06 -2.50
CA ALA A 92 5.24 -12.28 -1.65
C ALA A 92 6.00 -11.47 -0.60
N SER A 93 7.03 -12.06 0.02
CA SER A 93 7.91 -11.36 0.97
C SER A 93 8.64 -10.17 0.33
N LEU A 94 9.25 -10.35 -0.85
CA LEU A 94 9.88 -9.25 -1.58
C LEU A 94 8.87 -8.17 -1.97
N ARG A 95 7.67 -8.57 -2.41
CA ARG A 95 6.60 -7.63 -2.78
C ARG A 95 6.16 -6.79 -1.58
N ALA A 96 6.00 -7.38 -0.40
CA ALA A 96 5.69 -6.65 0.83
C ALA A 96 6.79 -5.66 1.23
N GLU A 97 8.06 -6.03 1.08
CA GLU A 97 9.20 -5.12 1.32
C GLU A 97 9.17 -3.93 0.35
N LEU A 98 8.96 -4.19 -0.94
CA LEU A 98 8.88 -3.14 -1.97
C LEU A 98 7.71 -2.18 -1.73
N MET A 99 6.53 -2.71 -1.39
CA MET A 99 5.35 -1.91 -1.05
C MET A 99 5.63 -1.00 0.16
N ALA A 100 6.16 -1.57 1.24
CA ALA A 100 6.48 -0.80 2.45
C ALA A 100 7.50 0.31 2.17
N ALA A 101 8.55 0.00 1.40
CA ALA A 101 9.57 0.97 1.01
C ALA A 101 8.97 2.11 0.15
N ALA A 102 8.10 1.79 -0.80
CA ALA A 102 7.46 2.78 -1.67
C ALA A 102 6.56 3.75 -0.89
N VAL A 103 5.71 3.23 0.01
CA VAL A 103 4.86 4.06 0.88
C VAL A 103 5.73 4.99 1.75
N VAL A 104 6.76 4.46 2.41
CA VAL A 104 7.65 5.25 3.27
C VAL A 104 8.39 6.33 2.48
N ALA A 105 8.84 6.02 1.27
CA ALA A 105 9.49 6.98 0.39
C ALA A 105 8.53 8.12 -0.02
N GLY A 106 7.31 7.78 -0.46
CA GLY A 106 6.29 8.76 -0.85
C GLY A 106 5.88 9.67 0.32
N HIS A 107 5.58 9.10 1.48
CA HIS A 107 5.27 9.88 2.68
C HIS A 107 6.40 10.84 3.08
N ASN A 108 7.64 10.35 3.12
CA ASN A 108 8.80 11.17 3.50
C ASN A 108 9.09 12.28 2.49
N HIS A 109 8.84 12.05 1.20
CA HIS A 109 8.99 13.06 0.17
C HIS A 109 8.06 14.25 0.45
N VAL A 110 6.77 13.98 0.62
CA VAL A 110 5.74 15.01 0.89
C VAL A 110 5.97 15.69 2.24
N LEU A 111 6.25 14.90 3.29
CA LEU A 111 6.52 15.45 4.62
C LEU A 111 7.70 16.43 4.62
N ARG A 112 8.81 16.10 3.93
CA ARG A 112 9.98 16.99 3.85
C ARG A 112 9.69 18.27 3.08
N ARG A 113 8.94 18.19 1.99
CA ARG A 113 8.48 19.37 1.25
C ARG A 113 7.66 20.27 2.16
N TRP A 114 6.70 19.69 2.88
CA TRP A 114 5.89 20.44 3.84
C TRP A 114 6.74 21.09 4.93
N LEU A 115 7.64 20.35 5.57
CA LEU A 115 8.51 20.85 6.64
C LEU A 115 9.42 22.00 6.20
N ARG A 116 9.82 22.04 4.93
CA ARG A 116 10.59 23.13 4.32
C ARG A 116 9.73 24.31 3.84
N GLY A 117 8.41 24.16 3.84
CA GLY A 117 7.49 25.18 3.32
C GLY A 117 7.39 25.19 1.80
N GLU A 118 7.75 24.09 1.15
CA GLU A 118 7.74 23.93 -0.32
C GLU A 118 6.35 23.54 -0.86
N THR A 119 5.41 23.20 0.02
CA THR A 119 4.02 22.90 -0.33
C THR A 119 3.04 23.48 0.68
N ALA A 120 1.93 24.01 0.18
CA ALA A 120 0.81 24.51 0.97
C ALA A 120 -0.30 23.46 1.17
N ASP A 121 -0.31 22.39 0.37
CA ASP A 121 -1.31 21.32 0.43
C ASP A 121 -0.64 19.94 0.51
N PRO A 122 -0.04 19.60 1.67
CA PRO A 122 0.61 18.32 1.85
C PRO A 122 -0.37 17.14 1.81
N VAL A 123 -1.65 17.38 2.10
CA VAL A 123 -2.67 16.32 2.12
C VAL A 123 -2.98 15.88 0.69
N ALA A 124 -3.20 16.81 -0.23
CA ALA A 124 -3.38 16.46 -1.63
C ALA A 124 -2.12 15.80 -2.22
N GLU A 125 -0.91 16.30 -1.88
CA GLU A 125 0.33 15.70 -2.36
C GLU A 125 0.55 14.27 -1.85
N VAL A 126 0.17 13.94 -0.60
CA VAL A 126 0.28 12.55 -0.11
C VAL A 126 -0.79 11.65 -0.71
N ASP A 127 -2.00 12.16 -0.94
CA ASP A 127 -3.07 11.41 -1.60
C ASP A 127 -2.66 11.08 -3.05
N GLU A 128 -1.97 11.99 -3.74
CA GLU A 128 -1.35 11.74 -5.05
C GLU A 128 -0.25 10.69 -4.97
N ALA A 129 0.73 10.89 -4.07
CA ALA A 129 1.85 9.97 -3.92
C ALA A 129 1.40 8.54 -3.59
N MET A 130 0.37 8.37 -2.74
CA MET A 130 -0.16 7.05 -2.42
C MET A 130 -0.90 6.43 -3.61
N ARG A 131 -1.53 7.24 -4.47
CA ARG A 131 -2.14 6.73 -5.72
C ARG A 131 -1.09 6.23 -6.70
N GLU A 132 0.03 6.93 -6.84
CA GLU A 132 1.19 6.46 -7.62
C GLU A 132 1.74 5.14 -7.06
N VAL A 133 1.90 5.06 -5.74
CA VAL A 133 2.35 3.82 -5.08
C VAL A 133 1.38 2.66 -5.34
N LEU A 134 0.08 2.87 -5.21
CA LEU A 134 -0.93 1.85 -5.52
C LEU A 134 -0.83 1.38 -6.98
N ALA A 135 -0.59 2.30 -7.93
CA ALA A 135 -0.43 1.98 -9.34
C ALA A 135 0.82 1.15 -9.65
N LEU A 136 1.87 1.22 -8.82
CA LEU A 136 3.07 0.36 -8.95
C LEU A 136 2.78 -1.10 -8.58
N PHE A 137 1.73 -1.36 -7.79
CA PHE A 137 1.42 -2.69 -7.28
C PHE A 137 -0.03 -3.11 -7.60
N PRO A 138 -0.38 -3.26 -8.89
CA PRO A 138 -1.70 -3.72 -9.28
C PRO A 138 -1.97 -5.11 -8.70
N ALA A 139 -3.24 -5.38 -8.37
CA ALA A 139 -3.68 -6.70 -7.91
C ALA A 139 -3.38 -7.76 -8.99
N PRO A 140 -3.00 -8.99 -8.62
CA PRO A 140 -2.86 -10.07 -9.58
C PRO A 140 -4.17 -10.24 -10.38
N GLY A 141 -4.08 -10.11 -11.71
CA GLY A 141 -5.23 -10.13 -12.63
C GLY A 141 -5.70 -8.76 -13.13
N SER A 142 -5.25 -7.64 -12.55
CA SER A 142 -5.64 -6.28 -12.96
C SER A 142 -4.72 -5.66 -14.03
N ARG A 143 -4.02 -6.50 -14.80
CA ARG A 143 -3.27 -6.04 -15.97
C ARG A 143 -4.29 -5.53 -16.99
N PRO A 144 -4.19 -4.28 -17.49
CA PRO A 144 -5.14 -3.76 -18.47
C PRO A 144 -5.15 -4.68 -19.67
N GLU A 145 -6.35 -5.13 -20.06
CA GLU A 145 -6.58 -6.05 -21.15
C GLU A 145 -5.99 -5.50 -22.44
N THR A 146 -4.75 -5.88 -22.72
CA THR A 146 -4.15 -5.72 -24.03
C THR A 146 -4.31 -7.06 -24.73
N GLY A 147 -5.52 -7.34 -25.20
CA GLY A 147 -5.85 -8.48 -26.08
C GLY A 147 -5.21 -9.83 -25.74
N GLY A 148 -5.42 -10.34 -24.53
CA GLY A 148 -4.84 -11.60 -24.07
C GLY A 148 -5.89 -12.71 -23.92
N THR A 149 -5.50 -13.95 -24.22
CA THR A 149 -6.32 -15.15 -24.01
C THR A 149 -6.46 -15.47 -22.52
N THR A 150 -7.68 -15.41 -21.98
CA THR A 150 -7.99 -15.88 -20.62
C THR A 150 -8.07 -17.41 -20.60
N VAL A 151 -7.20 -18.06 -19.81
CA VAL A 151 -7.22 -19.51 -19.60
C VAL A 151 -7.93 -19.82 -18.29
N VAL A 152 -9.11 -20.46 -18.37
CA VAL A 152 -9.87 -20.94 -17.20
C VAL A 152 -9.67 -22.45 -17.08
N ALA A 153 -9.12 -22.92 -15.97
CA ALA A 153 -8.95 -24.33 -15.67
C ALA A 153 -9.97 -24.78 -14.61
N PHE A 154 -10.78 -25.78 -14.93
CA PHE A 154 -11.72 -26.42 -14.02
C PHE A 154 -11.57 -27.94 -14.13
N ARG A 155 -11.83 -28.65 -13.03
CA ARG A 155 -11.86 -30.11 -13.02
C ARG A 155 -13.32 -30.56 -13.13
N THR A 156 -13.64 -31.33 -14.16
CA THR A 156 -14.98 -31.87 -14.41
C THR A 156 -14.91 -33.38 -14.63
N GLY A 157 -15.99 -34.07 -14.30
CA GLY A 157 -16.19 -35.48 -14.65
C GLY A 157 -16.85 -35.67 -16.02
N GLN A 158 -17.23 -34.57 -16.69
CA GLN A 158 -17.77 -34.61 -18.04
C GLN A 158 -16.66 -34.58 -19.09
N ASP A 159 -16.92 -35.21 -20.23
CA ASP A 159 -16.00 -35.20 -21.36
C ASP A 159 -15.81 -33.77 -21.91
N LEU A 160 -14.59 -33.43 -22.29
CA LEU A 160 -14.21 -32.10 -22.74
C LEU A 160 -14.99 -31.70 -24.01
N ASP A 161 -15.16 -32.64 -24.94
CA ASP A 161 -15.87 -32.40 -26.19
C ASP A 161 -17.36 -32.09 -25.98
N ALA A 162 -17.94 -32.56 -24.88
CA ALA A 162 -19.32 -32.22 -24.50
C ALA A 162 -19.44 -30.81 -23.89
N LEU A 163 -18.35 -30.27 -23.31
CA LEU A 163 -18.35 -28.97 -22.64
C LEU A 163 -17.95 -27.81 -23.56
N LEU A 164 -17.11 -28.07 -24.56
CA LEU A 164 -16.60 -27.05 -25.48
C LEU A 164 -17.71 -26.23 -26.19
N PRO A 165 -18.81 -26.83 -26.69
CA PRO A 165 -19.88 -26.06 -27.34
C PRO A 165 -20.58 -25.08 -26.39
N SER A 166 -20.86 -25.53 -25.16
CA SER A 166 -21.52 -24.73 -24.13
C SER A 166 -20.66 -23.55 -23.66
N LEU A 167 -19.34 -23.77 -23.53
CA LEU A 167 -18.40 -22.71 -23.17
C LEU A 167 -18.23 -21.69 -24.29
N ARG A 168 -18.19 -22.12 -25.56
CA ARG A 168 -18.18 -21.21 -26.71
C ARG A 168 -19.42 -20.32 -26.75
N HIS A 169 -20.60 -20.91 -26.58
CA HIS A 169 -21.84 -20.15 -26.55
C HIS A 169 -21.87 -19.12 -25.41
N LEU A 170 -21.36 -19.47 -24.23
CA LEU A 170 -21.25 -18.56 -23.08
C LEU A 170 -20.31 -17.37 -23.37
N ILE A 171 -19.14 -17.64 -23.97
CA ILE A 171 -18.16 -16.62 -24.32
C ILE A 171 -18.71 -15.67 -25.40
N ASP A 172 -19.31 -16.22 -26.46
CA ASP A 172 -19.87 -15.42 -27.56
C ASP A 172 -21.04 -14.54 -27.07
N SER A 173 -21.89 -15.05 -26.17
CA SER A 173 -22.99 -14.26 -25.57
C SER A 173 -22.55 -13.19 -24.57
N SER A 174 -21.30 -13.25 -24.09
CA SER A 174 -20.74 -12.29 -23.13
C SER A 174 -20.03 -11.12 -23.80
N GLY A 175 -19.80 -11.17 -25.11
CA GLY A 175 -19.11 -10.12 -25.89
C GLY A 175 -20.02 -9.06 -26.53
N GLU A 176 -21.35 -9.16 -26.37
CA GLU A 176 -22.35 -8.24 -26.95
C GLU A 176 -22.89 -7.18 -25.95
N GLN A 177 -22.18 -6.90 -24.85
CA GLN A 177 -22.54 -5.85 -23.86
C GLN A 177 -21.44 -4.81 -23.68
#